data_AF-A0A7X5Q9B0-F1
#
_entry.id   AF-A0A7X5Q9B0-F1
#
_cell.length_a   1.000
_cell.length_b   1.000
_cell.length_c   1.000
_cell.angle_alpha   90.00
_cell.angle_beta   90.00
_cell.angle_gamma   90.00
#
_symmetry.space_group_name_H-M   'P 1'
#
loop_
_entity.id
_entity.type
_entity.pdbx_description
1 polymer ?
#
loop_
_entity_poly.entity_id
_entity_poly.type
_entity_poly.pdbx_seq_one_letter_code
_entity_poly.pdbx_strand_id
1 'polypeptide(L)' 'DELVLKYGGRVYLAKDARMKPETFRAMYPRYPEWRRVKAAVDPEGRFHSDLSRRLGIEEKR' A
#
# COMPACT_ATOMS: atom_id res chain seq x y z
N ASP A 1 -0.95 0.50 -14.82
CA ASP A 1 -1.04 -0.40 -13.65
C ASP A 1 -2.16 -1.44 -13.81
N GLU A 2 -3.31 -1.08 -14.39
CA GLU A 2 -4.42 -2.02 -14.68
C GLU A 2 -4.04 -3.27 -15.51
N LEU A 3 -3.28 -3.11 -16.61
CA LEU A 3 -2.85 -4.26 -17.43
C LEU A 3 -1.94 -5.21 -16.65
N VAL A 4 -1.04 -4.67 -15.85
CA VAL A 4 -0.13 -5.44 -14.98
C VAL A 4 -0.95 -6.22 -13.95
N LEU A 5 -1.92 -5.56 -13.31
CA LEU A 5 -2.83 -6.21 -12.35
C LEU A 5 -3.67 -7.32 -13.00
N LYS A 6 -4.18 -7.10 -14.22
CA LYS A 6 -4.98 -8.08 -14.98
C LYS A 6 -4.25 -9.41 -15.15
N TYR A 7 -2.92 -9.37 -15.32
CA TYR A 7 -2.07 -10.55 -15.45
C TYR A 7 -1.43 -11.00 -14.13
N GLY A 8 -1.93 -10.52 -12.99
CA GLY A 8 -1.43 -10.90 -11.65
C GLY A 8 -0.05 -10.32 -11.31
N GLY A 9 0.43 -9.35 -12.09
CA GLY A 9 1.69 -8.66 -11.85
C GLY A 9 1.57 -7.57 -10.78
N ARG A 10 2.72 -6.96 -10.47
CA ARG A 10 2.82 -5.87 -9.48
C ARG A 10 3.76 -4.78 -9.95
N VAL A 11 3.52 -3.56 -9.51
CA VAL A 11 4.41 -2.41 -9.76
C VAL A 11 5.44 -2.30 -8.65
N TYR A 12 6.68 -1.95 -9.04
CA TYR A 12 7.73 -1.63 -8.09
C TYR A 12 7.50 -0.25 -7.47
N LEU A 13 7.29 -0.21 -6.16
CA LEU A 13 6.94 1.02 -5.43
C LEU A 13 7.98 2.13 -5.56
N ALA A 14 9.28 1.82 -5.63
CA ALA A 14 10.31 2.85 -5.77
C ALA A 14 10.30 3.56 -7.13
N LYS A 15 9.55 3.02 -8.11
CA LYS A 15 9.36 3.62 -9.44
C LYS A 15 7.91 4.08 -9.65
N ASP A 16 7.04 3.88 -8.66
CA ASP A 16 5.66 4.33 -8.74
C ASP A 16 5.54 5.81 -8.35
N ALA A 17 4.83 6.57 -9.19
CA ALA A 17 4.49 7.96 -8.93
C ALA A 17 2.97 8.23 -8.89
N ARG A 18 2.13 7.27 -9.32
CA ARG A 18 0.73 7.57 -9.68
C ARG A 18 -0.28 6.43 -9.50
N MET A 19 0.13 5.27 -8.98
CA MET A 19 -0.78 4.15 -8.72
C MET A 19 -1.88 4.55 -7.72
N LYS A 20 -3.11 4.09 -8.00
CA LYS A 20 -4.27 4.29 -7.12
C LYS A 20 -4.22 3.36 -5.91
N PRO A 21 -4.76 3.76 -4.74
CA PRO A 21 -4.82 2.90 -3.54
C PRO A 21 -5.48 1.53 -3.78
N GLU A 22 -6.54 1.48 -4.57
CA GLU A 22 -7.32 0.26 -4.85
C GLU A 22 -6.47 -0.73 -5.67
N THR A 23 -5.75 -0.21 -6.67
CA THR A 23 -4.83 -1.00 -7.50
C THR A 23 -3.68 -1.55 -6.66
N PHE A 24 -3.13 -0.77 -5.74
CA PHE A 24 -2.11 -1.22 -4.80
C PHE A 24 -2.62 -2.38 -3.94
N ARG A 25 -3.80 -2.23 -3.33
CA ARG A 25 -4.38 -3.29 -2.48
C ARG A 25 -4.63 -4.58 -3.27
N ALA A 26 -5.09 -4.47 -4.52
CA ALA A 26 -5.29 -5.64 -5.39
C ALA A 26 -3.96 -6.33 -5.78
N MET A 27 -2.89 -5.55 -5.98
CA MET A 27 -1.55 -6.08 -6.27
C MET A 27 -0.92 -6.79 -5.07
N TYR A 28 -1.31 -6.49 -3.83
CA TYR A 28 -0.72 -7.09 -2.63
C TYR A 28 -1.78 -7.81 -1.79
N PRO A 29 -2.14 -9.07 -2.10
CA PRO A 29 -3.20 -9.81 -1.39
C PRO A 29 -2.97 -9.97 0.12
N ARG A 30 -1.70 -9.98 0.56
CA ARG A 30 -1.31 -10.02 1.98
C ARG A 30 -1.30 -8.64 2.66
N TYR A 31 -1.83 -7.60 2.01
CA TYR A 31 -1.95 -6.26 2.58
C TYR A 31 -2.62 -6.25 3.97
N PRO A 32 -3.72 -7.00 4.24
CA PRO A 32 -4.32 -7.03 5.57
C PRO A 32 -3.37 -7.58 6.65
N GLU A 33 -2.56 -8.59 6.33
CA GLU A 33 -1.56 -9.15 7.25
C GLU A 33 -0.46 -8.13 7.55
N TRP A 34 0.08 -7.50 6.50
CA TRP A 34 1.09 -6.44 6.65
C TRP A 34 0.56 -5.28 7.50
N ARG A 35 -0.71 -4.90 7.33
CA ARG A 35 -1.35 -3.85 8.11
C ARG A 35 -1.43 -4.18 9.60
N ARG A 36 -1.71 -5.44 9.96
CA ARG A 36 -1.67 -5.89 11.37
C ARG A 36 -0.27 -5.75 11.95
N VAL A 37 0.76 -6.13 11.20
CA VAL A 37 2.15 -5.97 11.64
C VAL A 37 2.49 -4.49 11.84
N LYS A 38 2.14 -3.62 10.88
CA LYS A 38 2.35 -2.16 11.03
C LYS A 38 1.66 -1.61 12.27
N ALA A 39 0.40 -1.94 12.50
CA ALA A 39 -0.35 -1.47 13.68
C ALA A 39 0.27 -1.97 15.00
N ALA A 40 0.83 -3.18 15.03
CA ALA A 40 1.50 -3.71 16.22
C ALA A 40 2.82 -3.00 16.55
N VAL A 41 3.58 -2.58 15.53
CA VAL A 41 4.90 -1.94 15.72
C VAL A 41 4.84 -0.41 15.80
N ASP A 42 3.81 0.21 15.22
CA ASP A 42 3.62 1.65 15.15
C ASP A 42 2.14 2.01 15.39
N PRO A 43 1.61 1.75 16.60
CA PRO A 43 0.19 1.91 16.92
C PRO A 43 -0.28 3.38 16.86
N GLU A 44 0.64 4.33 17.01
CA GLU A 44 0.34 5.76 16.89
C GLU A 44 0.50 6.30 15.45
N GLY A 45 0.94 5.47 14.50
CA GLY A 45 1.11 5.86 13.10
C GLY A 45 2.21 6.90 12.85
N ARG A 46 3.25 6.93 13.69
CA ARG A 46 4.34 7.93 13.62
C ARG A 46 5.18 7.78 12.34
N PHE A 47 5.33 6.56 11.84
CA PHE A 47 6.12 6.29 10.63
C PHE A 47 5.22 6.28 9.40
N HIS A 48 5.24 7.38 8.67
CA HIS A 48 4.52 7.54 7.41
C HIS A 48 5.32 8.40 6.42
N SER A 49 5.01 8.26 5.13
CA SER A 49 5.61 8.98 4.02
C SER A 49 4.54 9.48 3.05
N ASP A 50 4.91 10.35 2.12
CA ASP A 50 3.97 10.79 1.07
C ASP A 50 3.44 9.62 0.24
N LEU A 51 4.25 8.57 0.07
CA LEU A 51 3.82 7.36 -0.60
C LEU A 51 2.75 6.62 0.21
N SER A 52 2.92 6.48 1.53
CA SER A 52 1.90 5.82 2.37
C SER A 52 0.59 6.61 2.39
N ARG A 53 0.66 7.95 2.43
CA ARG A 53 -0.51 8.83 2.29
C ARG A 53 -1.23 8.59 0.99
N ARG A 54 -0.51 8.70 -0.13
CA ARG A 54 -1.09 8.55 -1.48
C ARG A 54 -1.70 7.18 -1.72
N LEU A 55 -1.08 6.12 -1.20
CA LEU A 55 -1.57 4.75 -1.35
C LEU A 55 -2.63 4.36 -0.30
N GLY A 56 -3.00 5.27 0.61
CA GLY A 56 -3.99 5.00 1.65
C GLY A 56 -3.57 3.89 2.60
N ILE A 57 -2.28 3.83 2.92
CA ILE A 57 -1.67 2.83 3.82
C ILE A 57 -1.85 3.23 5.28
N GLU A 58 -2.22 4.47 5.58
CA GLU A 58 -2.31 5.00 6.94
C GLU A 58 -3.62 4.61 7.63
N GLU A 59 -3.56 4.48 8.96
CA GLU A 59 -4.79 4.45 9.77
C GLU A 59 -5.27 5.89 9.91
N LYS A 60 -6.48 6.15 9.42
CA LYS A 60 -7.16 7.39 9.77
C LYS A 60 -7.28 7.39 11.29
N ARG A 61 -6.73 8.43 11.90
CA ARG A 61 -7.07 8.81 13.27
C ARG A 61 -8.56 9.06 13.39
#